data_AF-A0A2V5UAX0-F1
#
_entry.id   AF-A0A2V5UAX0-F1
#
_cell.length_a   1.000
_cell.length_b   1.000
_cell.length_c   1.000
_cell.angle_alpha   90.00
_cell.angle_beta   90.00
_cell.angle_gamma   90.00
#
_symmetry.space_group_name_H-M   'P 1'
#
loop_
_entity.id
_entity.type
_entity.pdbx_description
1 polymer ?
#
loop_
_entity_poly.entity_id
_entity_poly.type
_entity_poly.pdbx_seq_one_letter_code
_entity_poly.pdbx_strand_id
1 'polypeptide(L)'
;MGATIAGGSSSAIESRSSYATIGGGSQNRIQTGGGWSTIGGGSFNTIQSNAQFSTIPGGEHCTTAGNSSFAAGCHANAKHNGAFVWADSSGFFDFPSSQTNEFAARATGGVRFVSGVDSNGVPVAGVALPAGSGSWSSLSDRNAKTNFAPVNSRELLDRLAQLPIQTWNYKSQSESVRHIGPTAQDFHAAFAVGEDDRHIATVDEAGVALAAIQGLNHRLTEELNRRDGEIQELRQQLNELKTALWKKSEQTR
;
A
#
# COMPACT_ATOMS: atom_id res chain seq x y z
N MET A 1 43.21 -14.59 8.16
CA MET A 1 42.09 -14.36 7.21
C MET A 1 42.29 -12.98 6.60
N GLY A 2 42.18 -12.83 5.27
CA GLY A 2 42.55 -11.60 4.55
C GLY A 2 41.37 -10.63 4.34
N ALA A 3 41.68 -9.39 3.98
CA ALA A 3 40.74 -8.36 3.52
C ALA A 3 41.32 -7.71 2.25
N THR A 4 40.46 -7.16 1.40
CA THR A 4 40.88 -6.66 0.07
C THR A 4 40.43 -5.23 -0.15
N ILE A 5 41.35 -4.38 -0.60
CA ILE A 5 41.06 -3.09 -1.23
C ILE A 5 41.56 -3.20 -2.67
N ALA A 6 40.66 -3.26 -3.65
CA ALA A 6 41.03 -3.53 -5.04
C ALA A 6 41.61 -2.30 -5.78
N GLY A 7 41.44 -1.09 -5.22
CA GLY A 7 42.00 0.15 -5.76
C GLY A 7 41.42 1.39 -5.09
N GLY A 8 41.74 2.58 -5.62
CA GLY A 8 41.19 3.85 -5.16
C GLY A 8 42.13 4.67 -4.27
N SER A 9 41.60 5.75 -3.68
CA SER A 9 42.34 6.69 -2.83
C SER A 9 41.81 6.69 -1.39
N SER A 10 42.72 6.76 -0.42
CA SER A 10 42.40 6.98 1.00
C SER A 10 41.35 6.04 1.61
N SER A 11 41.22 4.83 1.08
CA SER A 11 40.30 3.82 1.61
C SER A 11 41.00 2.94 2.64
N ALA A 12 40.26 2.45 3.64
CA ALA A 12 40.83 1.67 4.73
C ALA A 12 39.88 0.56 5.20
N ILE A 13 40.45 -0.62 5.43
CA ILE A 13 39.83 -1.69 6.19
C ILE A 13 40.63 -1.83 7.48
N GLU A 14 39.98 -1.62 8.62
CA GLU A 14 40.61 -1.67 9.92
C GLU A 14 40.76 -3.09 10.49
N SER A 15 41.38 -3.18 11.66
CA SER A 15 41.61 -4.43 12.37
C SER A 15 40.32 -5.21 12.65
N ARG A 16 40.42 -6.54 12.80
CA ARG A 16 39.29 -7.44 13.12
C ARG A 16 38.18 -7.47 12.07
N SER A 17 38.39 -6.92 10.87
CA SER A 17 37.43 -6.94 9.76
C SER A 17 37.79 -8.02 8.72
N SER A 18 37.92 -9.27 9.19
CA SER A 18 38.25 -10.42 8.33
C SER A 18 37.24 -10.58 7.19
N TYR A 19 37.72 -10.93 5.99
CA TYR A 19 36.90 -11.13 4.78
C TYR A 19 36.19 -9.88 4.26
N ALA A 20 36.53 -8.70 4.77
CA ALA A 20 35.96 -7.45 4.28
C ALA A 20 36.55 -7.07 2.91
N THR A 21 35.74 -6.40 2.08
CA THR A 21 36.15 -5.98 0.74
C THR A 21 35.75 -4.54 0.46
N ILE A 22 36.68 -3.76 -0.10
CA ILE A 22 36.43 -2.47 -0.75
C ILE A 22 36.80 -2.61 -2.23
N GLY A 23 35.82 -2.47 -3.13
CA GLY A 23 36.01 -2.64 -4.58
C GLY A 23 36.76 -1.49 -5.25
N GLY A 24 36.82 -0.31 -4.63
CA GLY A 24 37.49 0.86 -5.18
C GLY A 24 36.99 2.18 -4.59
N GLY A 25 37.21 3.28 -5.30
CA GLY A 25 36.64 4.59 -4.96
C GLY A 25 37.52 5.45 -4.06
N SER A 26 36.93 6.41 -3.35
CA SER A 26 37.65 7.40 -2.54
C SER A 26 37.11 7.44 -1.11
N GLN A 27 37.99 7.38 -0.12
CA GLN A 27 37.62 7.56 1.28
C GLN A 27 36.52 6.60 1.78
N ASN A 28 36.58 5.34 1.35
CA ASN A 28 35.71 4.29 1.85
C ASN A 28 36.34 3.62 3.07
N ARG A 29 35.56 3.38 4.13
CA ARG A 29 36.07 2.84 5.39
C ARG A 29 35.23 1.69 5.89
N ILE A 30 35.87 0.55 6.13
CA ILE A 30 35.31 -0.52 6.95
C ILE A 30 36.05 -0.46 8.30
N GLN A 31 35.36 0.01 9.33
CA GLN A 31 35.93 0.22 10.66
C GLN A 31 36.16 -1.09 11.40
N THR A 32 36.81 -1.01 12.57
CA THR A 32 37.24 -2.17 13.34
C THR A 32 36.08 -3.13 13.63
N GLY A 33 36.26 -4.41 13.33
CA GLY A 33 35.25 -5.44 13.59
C GLY A 33 34.15 -5.57 12.55
N GLY A 34 34.20 -4.82 11.43
CA GLY A 34 33.29 -4.94 10.28
C GLY A 34 33.57 -6.15 9.39
N GLY A 35 33.66 -7.35 9.98
CA GLY A 35 33.96 -8.59 9.26
C GLY A 35 32.85 -8.98 8.28
N TRP A 36 33.23 -9.65 7.19
CA TRP A 36 32.33 -10.07 6.08
C TRP A 36 31.57 -8.94 5.39
N SER A 37 31.97 -7.69 5.63
CA SER A 37 31.29 -6.53 5.07
C SER A 37 31.88 -6.11 3.72
N THR A 38 31.06 -5.52 2.87
CA THR A 38 31.45 -5.10 1.51
C THR A 38 31.08 -3.65 1.24
N ILE A 39 32.05 -2.88 0.74
CA ILE A 39 31.80 -1.61 0.05
C ILE A 39 32.17 -1.81 -1.43
N GLY A 40 31.17 -1.74 -2.32
CA GLY A 40 31.40 -1.96 -3.75
C GLY A 40 32.27 -0.86 -4.39
N GLY A 41 32.20 0.37 -3.89
CA GLY A 41 32.97 1.52 -4.36
C GLY A 41 32.34 2.83 -3.92
N GLY A 42 32.44 3.88 -4.75
CA GLY A 42 31.87 5.19 -4.47
C GLY A 42 32.77 6.07 -3.59
N SER A 43 32.19 7.04 -2.90
CA SER A 43 32.94 8.01 -2.08
C SER A 43 32.37 8.19 -0.68
N PHE A 44 33.24 8.32 0.33
CA PHE A 44 32.84 8.60 1.72
C PHE A 44 31.89 7.57 2.34
N ASN A 45 31.93 6.30 1.91
CA ASN A 45 31.09 5.27 2.48
C ASN A 45 31.73 4.66 3.73
N THR A 46 30.95 4.45 4.77
CA THR A 46 31.45 3.91 6.05
C THR A 46 30.63 2.74 6.55
N ILE A 47 31.29 1.61 6.77
CA ILE A 47 30.77 0.53 7.60
C ILE A 47 31.37 0.72 8.99
N GLN A 48 30.53 1.05 9.97
CA GLN A 48 30.98 1.42 11.31
C GLN A 48 31.49 0.22 12.11
N SER A 49 32.09 0.54 13.26
CA SER A 49 32.73 -0.45 14.12
C SER A 49 31.74 -1.53 14.55
N ASN A 50 32.16 -2.79 14.43
CA ASN A 50 31.37 -3.99 14.72
C ASN A 50 30.11 -4.19 13.86
N ALA A 51 29.88 -3.44 12.78
CA ALA A 51 28.79 -3.67 11.83
C ALA A 51 29.16 -4.81 10.86
N GLN A 52 28.90 -6.04 11.29
CA GLN A 52 29.25 -7.26 10.56
C GLN A 52 28.22 -7.59 9.48
N PHE A 53 28.67 -8.23 8.40
CA PHE A 53 27.82 -8.66 7.27
C PHE A 53 27.11 -7.49 6.55
N SER A 54 27.65 -6.28 6.67
CA SER A 54 27.02 -5.09 6.11
C SER A 54 27.44 -4.85 4.67
N THR A 55 26.52 -4.31 3.87
CA THR A 55 26.77 -4.05 2.45
C THR A 55 26.42 -2.61 2.09
N ILE A 56 27.40 -1.93 1.50
CA ILE A 56 27.21 -0.68 0.75
C ILE A 56 27.58 -0.99 -0.69
N PRO A 57 26.63 -1.16 -1.62
CA PRO A 57 26.96 -1.53 -3.00
C PRO A 57 27.72 -0.42 -3.75
N GLY A 58 27.69 0.82 -3.23
CA GLY A 58 28.35 1.99 -3.77
C GLY A 58 27.59 3.24 -3.34
N GLY A 59 27.77 4.33 -4.09
CA GLY A 59 27.12 5.60 -3.81
C GLY A 59 28.01 6.57 -3.04
N GLU A 60 27.40 7.54 -2.38
CA GLU A 60 28.10 8.63 -1.71
C GLU A 60 27.56 8.83 -0.29
N HIS A 61 28.47 9.00 0.68
CA HIS A 61 28.13 9.29 2.08
C HIS A 61 27.15 8.29 2.73
N CYS A 62 27.19 7.02 2.32
CA CYS A 62 26.36 5.99 2.95
C CYS A 62 27.03 5.43 4.21
N THR A 63 26.23 5.15 5.23
CA THR A 63 26.71 4.55 6.48
C THR A 63 25.90 3.30 6.85
N THR A 64 26.59 2.24 7.28
CA THR A 64 25.95 1.13 8.00
C THR A 64 26.54 1.03 9.40
N ALA A 65 25.68 0.87 10.41
CA ALA A 65 26.08 0.68 11.80
C ALA A 65 25.45 -0.57 12.44
N GLY A 66 24.34 -1.05 11.87
CA GLY A 66 23.76 -2.34 12.24
C GLY A 66 24.46 -3.52 11.58
N ASN A 67 24.35 -4.68 12.21
CA ASN A 67 24.70 -5.97 11.63
C ASN A 67 23.70 -6.37 10.55
N SER A 68 24.20 -7.02 9.49
CA SER A 68 23.39 -7.49 8.37
C SER A 68 22.59 -6.37 7.70
N SER A 69 23.16 -5.16 7.64
CA SER A 69 22.48 -3.97 7.14
C SER A 69 22.92 -3.62 5.72
N PHE A 70 22.03 -2.96 4.99
CA PHE A 70 22.23 -2.54 3.60
C PHE A 70 21.97 -1.04 3.47
N ALA A 71 22.90 -0.29 2.90
CA ALA A 71 22.73 1.15 2.63
C ALA A 71 23.18 1.49 1.21
N ALA A 72 22.30 2.07 0.40
CA ALA A 72 22.57 2.36 -1.01
C ALA A 72 22.06 3.74 -1.43
N GLY A 73 22.83 4.39 -2.32
CA GLY A 73 22.47 5.66 -2.93
C GLY A 73 23.28 6.83 -2.37
N CYS A 74 22.63 7.92 -1.97
CA CYS A 74 23.29 9.13 -1.48
C CYS A 74 22.78 9.45 -0.07
N HIS A 75 23.68 9.46 0.93
CA HIS A 75 23.34 9.70 2.33
C HIS A 75 22.36 8.67 2.98
N ALA A 76 22.40 7.41 2.53
CA ALA A 76 21.63 6.32 3.14
C ALA A 76 22.33 5.82 4.43
N ASN A 77 21.62 5.80 5.56
CA ASN A 77 22.18 5.48 6.87
C ASN A 77 21.45 4.31 7.55
N ALA A 78 21.92 3.08 7.37
CA ALA A 78 21.37 1.88 8.03
C ALA A 78 21.95 1.70 9.44
N LYS A 79 21.36 2.40 10.42
CA LYS A 79 21.84 2.49 11.81
C LYS A 79 21.45 1.30 12.70
N HIS A 80 20.39 0.58 12.34
CA HIS A 80 19.89 -0.56 13.11
C HIS A 80 20.18 -1.90 12.41
N ASN A 81 20.20 -2.99 13.18
CA ASN A 81 20.44 -4.34 12.65
C ASN A 81 19.36 -4.72 11.64
N GLY A 82 19.75 -5.38 10.55
CA GLY A 82 18.83 -5.84 9.51
C GLY A 82 18.11 -4.72 8.76
N ALA A 83 18.57 -3.46 8.86
CA ALA A 83 17.96 -2.33 8.18
C ALA A 83 18.46 -2.22 6.73
N PHE A 84 17.52 -2.01 5.81
CA PHE A 84 17.74 -1.84 4.38
C PHE A 84 17.32 -0.43 4.00
N VAL A 85 18.30 0.43 3.73
CA VAL A 85 18.09 1.86 3.50
C VAL A 85 18.49 2.23 2.08
N TRP A 86 17.53 2.79 1.34
CA TRP A 86 17.74 3.38 0.03
C TRP A 86 17.52 4.89 0.10
N ALA A 87 18.44 5.68 -0.45
CA ALA A 87 18.27 7.13 -0.51
C ALA A 87 18.64 7.65 -1.90
N ASP A 88 17.71 8.38 -2.51
CA ASP A 88 17.93 9.06 -3.78
C ASP A 88 18.91 10.25 -3.68
N SER A 89 19.16 10.90 -4.80
CA SER A 89 20.11 12.02 -4.94
C SER A 89 19.53 13.37 -4.49
N SER A 90 18.47 13.41 -3.68
CA SER A 90 17.77 14.66 -3.31
C SER A 90 18.53 15.57 -2.33
N GLY A 91 19.86 15.51 -2.31
CA GLY A 91 20.76 16.41 -1.58
C GLY A 91 21.54 15.73 -0.45
N PHE A 92 22.40 16.52 0.19
CA PHE A 92 23.30 16.14 1.30
C PHE A 92 22.56 15.94 2.65
N PHE A 93 21.40 15.31 2.62
CA PHE A 93 20.60 15.05 3.82
C PHE A 93 20.67 13.58 4.19
N ASP A 94 21.09 13.30 5.42
CA ASP A 94 21.07 11.97 5.97
C ASP A 94 19.66 11.39 6.04
N PHE A 95 19.51 10.16 5.54
CA PHE A 95 18.29 9.38 5.65
C PHE A 95 18.56 8.12 6.51
N PRO A 96 18.31 8.19 7.83
CA PRO A 96 18.58 7.07 8.73
C PRO A 96 17.41 6.10 8.86
N SER A 97 17.70 4.81 8.99
CA SER A 97 16.74 3.83 9.54
C SER A 97 16.31 4.27 10.94
N SER A 98 15.06 4.02 11.29
CA SER A 98 14.45 4.31 12.59
C SER A 98 14.29 3.09 13.49
N GLN A 99 14.42 1.87 12.95
CA GLN A 99 14.31 0.64 13.76
C GLN A 99 15.03 -0.58 13.14
N THR A 100 15.17 -1.63 13.94
CA THR A 100 15.69 -2.95 13.53
C THR A 100 14.75 -3.61 12.52
N ASN A 101 15.31 -4.32 11.53
CA ASN A 101 14.58 -5.05 10.48
C ASN A 101 13.63 -4.16 9.64
N GLU A 102 14.05 -2.93 9.35
CA GLU A 102 13.29 -1.96 8.55
C GLU A 102 13.71 -1.99 7.07
N PHE A 103 12.75 -1.83 6.17
CA PHE A 103 13.03 -1.37 4.81
C PHE A 103 12.62 0.11 4.70
N ALA A 104 13.60 1.00 4.55
CA ALA A 104 13.41 2.44 4.46
C ALA A 104 13.86 2.95 3.09
N ALA A 105 13.01 3.74 2.43
CA ALA A 105 13.33 4.33 1.13
C ALA A 105 13.00 5.83 1.08
N ARG A 106 13.99 6.66 0.79
CA ARG A 106 13.80 8.05 0.35
C ARG A 106 13.88 8.10 -1.17
N ALA A 107 12.75 8.38 -1.80
CA ALA A 107 12.61 8.56 -3.23
C ALA A 107 11.67 9.74 -3.52
N THR A 108 12.21 10.97 -3.54
CA THR A 108 11.48 12.23 -3.75
C THR A 108 10.86 12.31 -5.14
N GLY A 109 11.34 11.53 -6.11
CA GLY A 109 10.71 11.33 -7.42
C GLY A 109 9.52 10.36 -7.40
N GLY A 110 9.22 9.73 -6.26
CA GLY A 110 8.21 8.69 -6.12
C GLY A 110 8.77 7.26 -6.20
N VAL A 111 7.88 6.29 -5.94
CA VAL A 111 8.18 4.85 -5.96
C VAL A 111 7.23 4.15 -6.92
N ARG A 112 7.72 3.14 -7.65
CA ARG A 112 6.90 2.26 -8.49
C ARG A 112 7.26 0.80 -8.23
N PHE A 113 6.24 -0.03 -8.10
CA PHE A 113 6.36 -1.49 -8.10
C PHE A 113 5.62 -2.01 -9.32
N VAL A 114 6.36 -2.59 -10.26
CA VAL A 114 5.80 -3.18 -11.48
C VAL A 114 5.82 -4.69 -11.31
N SER A 115 4.65 -5.32 -11.37
CA SER A 115 4.46 -6.77 -11.21
C SER A 115 4.06 -7.46 -12.51
N GLY A 116 3.80 -6.69 -13.59
CA GLY A 116 3.52 -7.24 -14.91
C GLY A 116 3.79 -6.21 -16.01
N VAL A 117 4.29 -6.69 -17.14
CA VAL A 117 4.53 -5.91 -18.36
C VAL A 117 3.95 -6.63 -19.57
N ASP A 118 3.59 -5.88 -20.61
CA ASP A 118 3.21 -6.44 -21.90
C ASP A 118 4.44 -6.90 -22.74
N SER A 119 4.20 -7.35 -23.97
CA SER A 119 5.27 -7.79 -24.89
C SER A 119 6.28 -6.71 -25.27
N ASN A 120 5.96 -5.43 -25.03
CA ASN A 120 6.82 -4.29 -25.31
C ASN A 120 7.50 -3.75 -24.03
N GLY A 121 7.28 -4.40 -22.88
CA GLY A 121 7.81 -3.96 -21.59
C GLY A 121 7.03 -2.81 -20.94
N VAL A 122 5.84 -2.47 -21.46
CA VAL A 122 4.98 -1.45 -20.85
C VAL A 122 4.31 -2.03 -19.61
N PRO A 123 4.36 -1.36 -18.44
CA PRO A 123 3.67 -1.83 -17.24
C PRO A 123 2.17 -2.03 -17.45
N VAL A 124 1.67 -3.21 -17.12
CA VAL A 124 0.23 -3.57 -17.15
C VAL A 124 -0.30 -4.03 -15.79
N ALA A 125 0.57 -4.22 -14.80
CA ALA A 125 0.20 -4.45 -13.42
C ALA A 125 1.23 -3.82 -12.48
N GLY A 126 0.75 -3.21 -11.38
CA GLY A 126 1.61 -2.58 -10.39
C GLY A 126 0.95 -1.45 -9.61
N VAL A 127 1.75 -0.83 -8.75
CA VAL A 127 1.36 0.31 -7.91
C VAL A 127 2.45 1.39 -7.93
N ALA A 128 2.05 2.63 -7.76
CA ALA A 128 2.97 3.77 -7.66
C ALA A 128 2.63 4.66 -6.46
N LEU A 129 3.64 5.22 -5.82
CA LEU A 129 3.53 6.37 -4.93
C LEU A 129 4.13 7.56 -5.68
N PRO A 130 3.31 8.44 -6.27
CA PRO A 130 3.82 9.60 -7.02
C PRO A 130 4.65 10.54 -6.14
N ALA A 131 5.53 11.32 -6.77
CA ALA A 131 6.33 12.35 -6.09
C ALA A 131 5.43 13.27 -5.24
N GLY A 132 5.75 13.39 -3.94
CA GLY A 132 4.99 14.22 -2.99
C GLY A 132 3.59 13.70 -2.62
N SER A 133 3.19 12.51 -3.07
CA SER A 133 1.91 11.90 -2.70
C SER A 133 1.96 11.22 -1.33
N GLY A 134 0.81 11.19 -0.65
CA GLY A 134 0.61 10.43 0.59
C GLY A 134 -0.16 9.12 0.41
N SER A 135 -0.55 8.76 -0.82
CA SER A 135 -1.35 7.57 -1.11
C SER A 135 -0.83 6.81 -2.34
N TRP A 136 -0.99 5.48 -2.29
CA TRP A 136 -0.73 4.59 -3.41
C TRP A 136 -1.74 4.79 -4.54
N SER A 137 -1.24 4.73 -5.77
CA SER A 137 -2.02 4.71 -7.00
C SER A 137 -1.82 3.36 -7.68
N SER A 138 -2.86 2.52 -7.66
CA SER A 138 -2.85 1.21 -8.32
C SER A 138 -3.18 1.36 -9.80
N LEU A 139 -2.44 0.67 -10.67
CA LEU A 139 -2.69 0.68 -12.11
C LEU A 139 -4.09 0.13 -12.41
N SER A 140 -4.92 0.93 -13.09
CA SER A 140 -6.33 0.61 -13.34
C SER A 140 -6.79 1.04 -14.75
N ASP A 141 -5.85 1.10 -15.70
CA ASP A 141 -6.11 1.48 -17.09
C ASP A 141 -7.03 0.47 -17.79
N ARG A 142 -7.93 0.94 -18.66
CA ARG A 142 -8.85 0.09 -19.42
C ARG A 142 -8.09 -0.87 -20.34
N ASN A 143 -6.98 -0.43 -20.92
CA ASN A 143 -6.16 -1.23 -21.84
C ASN A 143 -5.34 -2.31 -21.12
N ALA A 144 -5.15 -2.18 -19.81
CA ALA A 144 -4.53 -3.20 -18.98
C ALA A 144 -5.53 -4.28 -18.51
N LYS A 145 -6.81 -4.15 -18.88
CA LYS A 145 -7.91 -5.02 -18.43
C LYS A 145 -8.65 -5.60 -19.62
N THR A 146 -9.21 -6.78 -19.43
CA THR A 146 -10.00 -7.49 -20.44
C THR A 146 -11.16 -8.23 -19.77
N ASN A 147 -12.01 -8.90 -20.55
CA ASN A 147 -13.13 -9.72 -20.08
C ASN A 147 -14.12 -8.96 -19.20
N PHE A 148 -14.43 -7.72 -19.57
CA PHE A 148 -15.40 -6.91 -18.83
C PHE A 148 -16.79 -7.54 -18.84
N ALA A 149 -17.36 -7.72 -17.64
CA ALA A 149 -18.73 -8.17 -17.43
C ALA A 149 -19.47 -7.19 -16.50
N PRO A 150 -20.77 -6.95 -16.73
CA PRO A 150 -21.57 -6.12 -15.83
C PRO A 150 -21.77 -6.82 -14.47
N VAL A 151 -21.92 -6.02 -13.41
CA VAL A 151 -22.20 -6.50 -12.06
C VAL A 151 -23.65 -6.18 -11.70
N ASN A 152 -24.37 -7.14 -11.12
CA ASN A 152 -25.71 -6.90 -10.56
C ASN A 152 -25.58 -6.20 -9.21
N SER A 153 -25.69 -4.87 -9.21
CA SER A 153 -25.47 -4.03 -8.04
C SER A 153 -26.47 -4.28 -6.89
N ARG A 154 -27.71 -4.71 -7.18
CA ARG A 154 -28.70 -5.02 -6.15
C ARG A 154 -28.38 -6.30 -5.40
N GLU A 155 -28.08 -7.35 -6.15
CA GLU A 155 -27.68 -8.64 -5.57
C GLU A 155 -26.37 -8.50 -4.79
N LEU A 156 -25.40 -7.75 -5.34
CA LEU A 156 -24.16 -7.45 -4.65
C LEU A 156 -24.40 -6.70 -3.34
N LEU A 157 -25.29 -5.68 -3.35
CA LEU A 157 -25.69 -4.98 -2.12
C LEU A 157 -26.28 -5.94 -1.08
N ASP A 158 -27.13 -6.88 -1.50
CA ASP A 158 -27.74 -7.84 -0.58
C ASP A 158 -26.71 -8.78 0.05
N ARG A 159 -25.71 -9.22 -0.72
CA ARG A 159 -24.58 -9.99 -0.19
C ARG A 159 -23.72 -9.16 0.76
N LEU A 160 -23.43 -7.91 0.41
CA LEU A 160 -22.66 -7.00 1.27
C LEU A 160 -23.39 -6.72 2.59
N ALA A 161 -24.73 -6.58 2.56
CA ALA A 161 -25.54 -6.35 3.76
C ALA A 161 -25.51 -7.55 4.73
N GLN A 162 -25.20 -8.75 4.24
CA GLN A 162 -25.06 -9.97 5.05
C GLN A 162 -23.61 -10.24 5.47
N LEU A 163 -22.64 -9.50 4.91
CA LEU A 163 -21.22 -9.72 5.18
C LEU A 163 -20.88 -9.33 6.63
N PRO A 164 -20.28 -10.23 7.43
CA PRO A 164 -19.86 -9.89 8.77
C PRO A 164 -18.77 -8.82 8.77
N ILE A 165 -19.06 -7.66 9.36
CA ILE A 165 -18.08 -6.61 9.62
C ILE A 165 -17.72 -6.62 11.11
N GLN A 166 -16.45 -6.85 11.41
CA GLN A 166 -15.98 -7.00 12.78
C GLN A 166 -14.79 -6.08 13.04
N THR A 167 -14.49 -5.83 14.33
CA THR A 167 -13.21 -5.22 14.71
C THR A 167 -12.23 -6.30 15.14
N TRP A 168 -10.96 -6.14 14.80
CA TRP A 168 -9.91 -7.14 15.08
C TRP A 168 -8.53 -6.49 15.19
N ASN A 169 -7.53 -7.25 15.60
CA ASN A 169 -6.12 -6.85 15.58
C ASN A 169 -5.26 -8.00 15.03
N TYR A 170 -4.10 -7.69 14.45
CA TYR A 170 -3.15 -8.73 14.08
C TYR A 170 -2.54 -9.37 15.34
N LYS A 171 -2.26 -10.67 15.28
CA LYS A 171 -1.61 -11.42 16.39
C LYS A 171 -0.23 -10.87 16.76
N SER A 172 0.47 -10.26 15.79
CA SER A 172 1.80 -9.65 15.97
C SER A 172 1.75 -8.19 16.40
N GLN A 173 0.55 -7.62 16.60
CA GLN A 173 0.35 -6.23 16.96
C GLN A 173 -0.20 -6.11 18.39
N SER A 174 0.03 -4.95 19.02
CA SER A 174 -0.59 -4.60 20.30
C SER A 174 -2.11 -4.75 20.26
N GLU A 175 -2.70 -5.30 21.33
CA GLU A 175 -4.15 -5.46 21.49
C GLU A 175 -4.92 -4.13 21.49
N SER A 176 -4.23 -3.03 21.81
CA SER A 176 -4.80 -1.68 21.77
C SER A 176 -5.07 -1.15 20.36
N VAL A 177 -4.44 -1.73 19.33
CA VAL A 177 -4.68 -1.33 17.94
C VAL A 177 -5.86 -2.11 17.40
N ARG A 178 -6.86 -1.41 16.85
CA ARG A 178 -8.07 -2.02 16.28
C ARG A 178 -8.20 -1.65 14.81
N HIS A 179 -8.45 -2.68 13.99
CA HIS A 179 -8.87 -2.59 12.61
C HIS A 179 -10.35 -2.93 12.51
N ILE A 180 -10.99 -2.55 11.40
CA ILE A 180 -12.38 -2.88 11.10
C ILE A 180 -12.49 -3.39 9.67
N GLY A 181 -13.25 -4.45 9.46
CA GLY A 181 -13.48 -5.03 8.15
C GLY A 181 -13.93 -6.49 8.22
N PRO A 182 -14.23 -7.10 7.07
CA PRO A 182 -14.51 -8.52 6.97
C PRO A 182 -13.24 -9.37 7.07
N THR A 183 -13.41 -10.68 7.22
CA THR A 183 -12.32 -11.63 6.94
C THR A 183 -12.25 -11.90 5.43
N ALA A 184 -11.07 -12.31 4.94
CA ALA A 184 -10.88 -12.61 3.52
C ALA A 184 -11.73 -13.79 3.05
N GLN A 185 -11.92 -14.80 3.91
CA GLN A 185 -12.72 -15.99 3.61
C GLN A 185 -14.19 -15.63 3.42
N ASP A 186 -14.75 -14.81 4.33
CA ASP A 186 -16.14 -14.37 4.22
C ASP A 186 -16.33 -13.47 2.99
N PHE A 187 -15.38 -12.57 2.71
CA PHE A 187 -15.41 -11.70 1.54
C PHE A 187 -15.34 -12.51 0.23
N HIS A 188 -14.42 -13.48 0.16
CA HIS A 188 -14.28 -14.36 -0.99
C HIS A 188 -15.53 -15.24 -1.18
N ALA A 189 -16.10 -15.79 -0.11
CA ALA A 189 -17.34 -16.55 -0.17
C ALA A 189 -18.53 -15.72 -0.70
N ALA A 190 -18.59 -14.43 -0.36
CA ALA A 190 -19.65 -13.53 -0.82
C ALA A 190 -19.49 -13.08 -2.28
N PHE A 191 -18.26 -12.77 -2.72
CA PHE A 191 -18.03 -12.06 -3.99
C PHE A 191 -17.20 -12.84 -5.02
N ALA A 192 -16.46 -13.87 -4.61
CA ALA A 192 -15.62 -14.71 -5.47
C ALA A 192 -14.64 -13.90 -6.36
N VAL A 193 -14.00 -12.89 -5.77
CA VAL A 193 -12.95 -12.07 -6.39
C VAL A 193 -11.62 -12.22 -5.64
N GLY A 194 -10.54 -11.71 -6.22
CA GLY A 194 -9.18 -11.85 -5.71
C GLY A 194 -8.45 -13.10 -6.22
N GLU A 195 -7.18 -13.24 -5.83
CA GLU A 195 -6.32 -14.36 -6.21
C GLU A 195 -6.50 -15.59 -5.30
N ASP A 196 -6.93 -15.39 -4.05
CA ASP A 196 -7.17 -16.45 -3.05
C ASP A 196 -8.21 -16.01 -2.00
N ASP A 197 -8.47 -16.88 -1.01
CA ASP A 197 -9.42 -16.67 0.08
C ASP A 197 -8.78 -16.15 1.38
N ARG A 198 -7.51 -15.71 1.33
CA ARG A 198 -6.73 -15.26 2.49
C ARG A 198 -6.35 -13.78 2.42
N HIS A 199 -6.50 -13.17 1.26
CA HIS A 199 -6.19 -11.77 1.02
C HIS A 199 -7.39 -11.07 0.40
N ILE A 200 -7.60 -9.81 0.80
CA ILE A 200 -8.55 -8.92 0.14
C ILE A 200 -7.72 -7.90 -0.63
N ALA A 201 -7.85 -7.86 -1.95
CA ALA A 201 -7.26 -6.80 -2.74
C ALA A 201 -8.05 -5.51 -2.51
N THR A 202 -7.35 -4.42 -2.19
CA THR A 202 -8.00 -3.11 -1.92
C THR A 202 -8.83 -2.61 -3.10
N VAL A 203 -8.46 -2.97 -4.33
CA VAL A 203 -9.23 -2.65 -5.54
C VAL A 203 -10.58 -3.38 -5.58
N ASP A 204 -10.64 -4.61 -5.07
CA ASP A 204 -11.86 -5.42 -5.06
C ASP A 204 -12.82 -4.91 -3.98
N GLU A 205 -12.31 -4.59 -2.79
CA GLU A 205 -13.10 -3.95 -1.73
C GLU A 205 -13.71 -2.62 -2.22
N ALA A 206 -12.92 -1.78 -2.87
CA ALA A 206 -13.39 -0.52 -3.46
C ALA A 206 -14.43 -0.75 -4.57
N GLY A 207 -14.22 -1.76 -5.42
CA GLY A 207 -15.17 -2.14 -6.47
C GLY A 207 -16.52 -2.59 -5.92
N VAL A 208 -16.51 -3.44 -4.89
CA VAL A 208 -17.71 -3.88 -4.16
C VAL A 208 -18.41 -2.68 -3.53
N ALA A 209 -17.68 -1.78 -2.86
CA ALA A 209 -18.26 -0.58 -2.26
C ALA A 209 -18.97 0.31 -3.31
N LEU A 210 -18.33 0.58 -4.46
CA LEU A 210 -18.92 1.37 -5.54
C LEU A 210 -20.18 0.72 -6.11
N ALA A 211 -20.14 -0.60 -6.35
CA ALA A 211 -21.30 -1.34 -6.86
C ALA A 211 -22.44 -1.36 -5.84
N ALA A 212 -22.15 -1.52 -4.55
CA ALA A 212 -23.15 -1.49 -3.49
C ALA A 212 -23.81 -0.11 -3.36
N ILE A 213 -23.04 0.99 -3.49
CA ILE A 213 -23.59 2.36 -3.51
C ILE A 213 -24.58 2.53 -4.67
N GLN A 214 -24.24 2.03 -5.86
CA GLN A 214 -25.18 2.04 -7.00
C GLN A 214 -26.44 1.23 -6.68
N GLY A 215 -26.29 0.03 -6.13
CA GLY A 215 -27.40 -0.83 -5.73
C GLY A 215 -28.33 -0.15 -4.72
N LEU A 216 -27.75 0.57 -3.76
CA LEU A 216 -28.48 1.29 -2.72
C LEU A 216 -29.28 2.45 -3.33
N ASN A 217 -28.66 3.22 -4.22
CA ASN A 217 -29.32 4.32 -4.92
C ASN A 217 -30.49 3.83 -5.77
N HIS A 218 -30.36 2.68 -6.44
CA HIS A 218 -31.46 2.06 -7.18
C HIS A 218 -32.62 1.68 -6.25
N ARG A 219 -32.33 0.96 -5.16
CA ARG A 219 -33.34 0.56 -4.18
C ARG A 219 -34.06 1.76 -3.56
N LEU A 220 -33.32 2.82 -3.23
CA LEU A 220 -33.88 4.04 -2.68
C LEU A 220 -34.82 4.74 -3.68
N THR A 221 -34.41 4.83 -4.94
CA THR A 221 -35.22 5.45 -6.00
C THR A 221 -36.53 4.69 -6.22
N GLU A 222 -36.49 3.36 -6.24
CA GLU A 222 -37.69 2.53 -6.36
C GLU A 222 -38.64 2.70 -5.19
N GLU A 223 -38.11 2.71 -3.97
CA GLU A 223 -38.91 2.89 -2.76
C GLU A 223 -39.53 4.29 -2.70
N LEU A 224 -38.82 5.33 -3.13
CA LEU A 224 -39.36 6.70 -3.23
C LEU A 224 -40.50 6.78 -4.23
N ASN A 225 -40.31 6.25 -5.45
CA ASN A 225 -41.36 6.24 -6.48
C ASN A 225 -42.60 5.48 -6.02
N ARG A 226 -42.40 4.35 -5.31
CA ARG A 226 -43.50 3.56 -4.74
C ARG A 226 -44.30 4.37 -3.72
N ARG A 227 -43.61 5.03 -2.78
CA ARG A 227 -44.25 5.87 -1.75
C ARG A 227 -44.96 7.08 -2.35
N ASP A 228 -44.37 7.72 -3.36
CA ASP A 228 -45.01 8.85 -4.05
C ASP A 228 -46.30 8.41 -4.77
N GLY A 229 -46.31 7.22 -5.37
CA GLY A 229 -47.52 6.60 -5.92
C GLY A 229 -48.59 6.38 -4.85
N GLU A 230 -48.23 5.74 -3.73
CA GLU A 230 -49.15 5.51 -2.60
C GLU A 230 -49.72 6.84 -2.05
N ILE A 231 -48.88 7.88 -1.94
CA ILE A 231 -49.31 9.22 -1.50
C ILE A 231 -50.29 9.84 -2.50
N GLN A 232 -50.06 9.70 -3.81
CA GLN A 232 -50.97 10.21 -4.83
C GLN A 232 -52.33 9.51 -4.78
N GLU A 233 -52.34 8.17 -4.65
CA GLU A 233 -53.57 7.39 -4.50
C GLU A 233 -54.36 7.78 -3.24
N LEU A 234 -53.68 7.89 -2.10
CA LEU A 234 -54.32 8.32 -0.84
C LEU A 234 -54.89 9.74 -0.94
N ARG A 235 -54.19 10.67 -1.60
CA ARG A 235 -54.69 12.03 -1.85
C ARG A 235 -55.93 12.01 -2.74
N GLN A 236 -55.96 11.15 -3.75
CA GLN A 236 -57.13 10.98 -4.60
C GLN A 236 -58.33 10.45 -3.81
N GLN A 237 -58.16 9.35 -3.07
CA GLN A 237 -59.21 8.76 -2.24
C GLN A 237 -59.75 9.76 -1.20
N LEU A 238 -58.87 10.54 -0.58
CA LEU A 238 -59.26 11.58 0.38
C LEU A 238 -60.12 12.67 -0.27
N ASN A 239 -59.77 13.10 -1.49
CA ASN A 239 -60.55 14.09 -2.22
C ASN A 239 -61.92 13.53 -2.62
N GLU A 240 -61.97 12.29 -3.13
CA GLU A 240 -63.23 11.61 -3.47
C GLU A 240 -64.15 11.49 -2.25
N LEU A 241 -63.61 11.09 -1.10
CA LEU A 241 -64.36 11.01 0.17
C LEU A 241 -64.89 12.38 0.61
N LYS A 242 -64.06 13.43 0.54
CA LYS A 242 -64.50 14.81 0.86
C LYS A 242 -65.64 15.25 -0.05
N THR A 243 -65.55 14.98 -1.36
CA THR A 243 -66.62 15.30 -2.31
C THR A 243 -67.90 14.53 -2.02
N ALA A 244 -67.81 13.24 -1.69
CA ALA A 244 -68.98 12.43 -1.33
C ALA A 244 -69.67 12.92 -0.05
N LEU A 245 -68.90 13.24 0.99
CA LEU A 245 -69.42 13.81 2.24
C LEU A 245 -70.09 15.17 2.01
N TRP A 246 -69.47 16.03 1.18
CA TRP A 246 -70.06 17.32 0.82
C TRP A 246 -71.41 17.17 0.12
N LYS A 247 -71.50 16.31 -0.91
CA LYS A 247 -72.77 16.02 -1.60
C LYS A 247 -73.84 15.51 -0.65
N LYS A 248 -73.48 14.63 0.29
CA LYS A 248 -74.41 14.11 1.30
C LYS A 248 -74.92 15.22 2.23
N SER A 249 -74.04 16.14 2.64
CA SER A 249 -74.42 17.26 3.50
C SER A 249 -75.39 18.24 2.83
N GLU A 250 -75.29 18.46 1.51
CA GLU A 250 -76.26 19.27 0.76
C GLU A 250 -77.62 18.58 0.64
N GLN A 251 -77.66 17.25 0.47
CA GLN A 251 -78.92 16.50 0.38
C GLN A 251 -79.70 16.42 1.70
N THR A 252 -79.06 16.73 2.83
CA THR A 252 -79.68 16.66 4.17
C THR A 252 -80.12 18.04 4.69
N ARG A 253 -79.97 19.10 3.88
CA ARG A 253 -80.44 20.47 4.16
C ARG A 253 -81.73 20.75 3.40
#